data_AF-A0A8B8LP18-F1
#
_entry.id   AF-A0A8B8LP18-F1
#
_cell.length_a   1.000
_cell.length_b   1.000
_cell.length_c   1.000
_cell.angle_alpha   90.00
_cell.angle_beta   90.00
_cell.angle_gamma   90.00
#
_symmetry.space_group_name_H-M   'P 1'
#
loop_
_entity.id
_entity.type
_entity.pdbx_description
1 polymer ?
#
loop_
_entity_poly.entity_id
_entity_poly.type
_entity_poly.pdbx_seq_one_letter_code
_entity_poly.pdbx_strand_id
1 'polypeptide(L)'
;MGGIKETWEMSYKAENGSISRLLLIKTKRTPQDYRSPGLEELQIKISDFITSFSISVLKDEAGLLYVNLPQSTLPFTRKTSYVLSSVLETDVYKYESATRTRLIVKEEWKKMRGNELMPFMATVAFYYTYGTYIGLSIVIYIRVSDDGYLDLDVDGPIQHPTSALFYMFDEVTRTGLWKPTMCPHCAAVKKQRSK
;
A
#
# COMPACT_ATOMS: atom_id res chain seq x y z
N MET A 1 1.52 -13.03 -26.30
CA MET A 1 0.82 -12.57 -25.08
C MET A 1 1.33 -11.17 -24.78
N GLY A 2 0.48 -10.15 -24.91
CA GLY A 2 0.88 -8.75 -24.73
C GLY A 2 0.29 -8.19 -23.43
N GLY A 3 1.07 -8.23 -22.34
CA GLY A 3 0.79 -7.45 -21.14
C GLY A 3 1.82 -6.31 -21.06
N ILE A 4 1.39 -5.12 -20.64
CA ILE A 4 2.33 -4.02 -20.40
C ILE A 4 2.97 -4.28 -19.03
N LYS A 5 4.29 -4.45 -19.02
CA LYS A 5 5.08 -4.57 -17.80
C LYS A 5 5.91 -3.31 -17.64
N GLU A 6 5.59 -2.55 -16.60
CA GLU A 6 6.40 -1.44 -16.13
C GLU A 6 7.24 -1.93 -14.95
N THR A 7 8.50 -1.53 -14.90
CA THR A 7 9.41 -1.93 -13.82
C THR A 7 10.16 -0.70 -13.37
N TRP A 8 10.04 -0.40 -12.08
CA TRP A 8 10.80 0.64 -11.42
C TRP A 8 11.76 -0.01 -10.45
N GLU A 9 13.03 0.34 -10.56
CA GLU A 9 14.07 -0.11 -9.66
C GLU A 9 14.57 1.08 -8.88
N MET A 10 14.63 0.93 -7.56
CA MET A 10 15.09 1.98 -6.67
C MET A 10 16.17 1.43 -5.76
N SER A 11 17.30 2.12 -5.68
CA SER A 11 18.41 1.76 -4.81
C SER A 11 18.38 2.60 -3.54
N TYR A 12 18.65 1.99 -2.40
CA TYR A 12 18.74 2.68 -1.11
C TYR A 12 19.98 2.23 -0.36
N LYS A 13 20.56 3.13 0.43
CA LYS A 13 21.76 2.86 1.22
C LYS A 13 21.35 2.54 2.66
N ALA A 14 21.63 1.33 3.10
CA ALA A 14 21.44 0.94 4.50
C ALA A 14 22.45 1.66 5.40
N GLU A 15 22.17 1.72 6.70
CA GLU A 15 23.05 2.39 7.68
C GLU A 15 24.47 1.82 7.70
N ASN A 16 24.62 0.52 7.44
CA ASN A 16 25.93 -0.15 7.32
C ASN A 16 26.70 0.19 6.02
N GLY A 17 26.16 1.06 5.18
CA GLY A 17 26.75 1.48 3.91
C GLY A 17 26.44 0.58 2.71
N SER A 18 25.79 -0.56 2.91
CA SER A 18 25.39 -1.46 1.82
C SER A 18 24.27 -0.84 0.98
N ILE A 19 24.30 -1.09 -0.33
CA ILE A 19 23.25 -0.66 -1.25
C ILE A 19 22.31 -1.84 -1.44
N SER A 20 21.04 -1.62 -1.15
CA SER A 20 19.97 -2.57 -1.42
C SER A 20 19.08 -2.03 -2.52
N ARG A 21 18.41 -2.94 -3.23
CA ARG A 21 17.53 -2.63 -4.35
C ARG A 21 16.11 -3.02 -4.00
N LEU A 22 15.19 -2.11 -4.29
CA LEU A 22 13.77 -2.30 -4.20
C LEU A 22 13.22 -2.32 -5.61
N LEU A 23 12.69 -3.46 -6.02
CA LEU A 23 12.05 -3.60 -7.30
C LEU A 23 10.55 -3.43 -7.12
N LEU A 24 9.96 -2.48 -7.84
CA LEU A 24 8.53 -2.30 -7.99
C LEU A 24 8.16 -2.74 -9.42
N ILE A 25 7.40 -3.81 -9.54
CA ILE A 25 6.92 -4.27 -10.85
C ILE A 25 5.43 -3.99 -10.92
N LYS A 26 5.00 -3.26 -11.96
CA LYS A 26 3.61 -3.16 -12.39
C LYS A 26 3.40 -4.03 -13.60
N THR A 27 2.50 -4.99 -13.48
CA THR A 27 2.07 -5.81 -14.62
C THR A 27 0.61 -5.55 -14.87
N LYS A 28 0.28 -4.98 -16.03
CA LYS A 28 -1.09 -4.87 -16.54
C LYS A 28 -1.40 -6.11 -17.36
N ARG A 29 -2.42 -6.85 -16.94
CA ARG A 29 -2.95 -7.99 -17.70
C ARG A 29 -4.31 -7.65 -18.28
N THR A 30 -4.47 -7.92 -19.57
CA THR A 30 -5.79 -7.98 -20.20
C THR A 30 -6.34 -9.39 -19.98
N PRO A 31 -7.58 -9.57 -19.48
CA PRO A 31 -8.15 -10.89 -19.27
C PRO A 31 -8.18 -11.67 -20.59
N GLN A 32 -7.71 -12.91 -20.58
CA GLN A 32 -7.75 -13.79 -21.75
C GLN A 32 -9.11 -14.51 -21.92
N ASP A 33 -10.02 -14.40 -20.94
CA ASP A 33 -11.24 -15.21 -20.88
C ASP A 33 -12.50 -14.34 -21.04
N TYR A 34 -13.37 -14.73 -21.97
CA TYR A 34 -14.61 -14.03 -22.34
C TYR A 34 -15.65 -13.95 -21.22
N ARG A 35 -15.41 -14.58 -20.06
CA ARG A 35 -16.35 -14.62 -18.93
C ARG A 35 -16.29 -13.40 -18.02
N SER A 36 -15.30 -12.51 -18.18
CA SER A 36 -15.23 -11.28 -17.40
C SER A 36 -14.56 -10.15 -18.20
N PRO A 37 -15.20 -9.65 -19.26
CA PRO A 37 -14.75 -8.42 -19.93
C PRO A 37 -14.57 -7.30 -18.89
N GLY A 38 -13.51 -6.50 -19.06
CA GLY A 38 -13.30 -5.28 -18.27
C GLY A 38 -12.44 -5.38 -16.99
N LEU A 39 -11.96 -6.57 -16.60
CA LEU A 39 -11.07 -6.71 -15.43
C LEU A 39 -9.64 -6.23 -15.74
N GLU A 40 -9.26 -5.08 -15.21
CA GLU A 40 -7.85 -4.67 -15.20
C GLU A 40 -7.17 -5.25 -13.96
N GLU A 41 -6.24 -6.20 -14.14
CA GLU A 41 -5.40 -6.71 -13.05
C GLU A 41 -4.06 -5.99 -13.03
N LEU A 42 -3.74 -5.43 -11.86
CA LEU A 42 -2.45 -4.89 -11.54
C LEU A 42 -1.78 -5.75 -10.48
N GLN A 43 -0.60 -6.27 -10.78
CA GLN A 43 0.28 -6.85 -9.77
C GLN A 43 1.38 -5.87 -9.41
N ILE A 44 1.51 -5.56 -8.13
CA ILE A 44 2.59 -4.75 -7.56
C ILE A 44 3.49 -5.65 -6.76
N LYS A 45 4.66 -5.96 -7.29
CA LYS A 45 5.68 -6.73 -6.54
C LYS A 45 6.70 -5.77 -5.96
N ILE A 46 6.84 -5.74 -4.64
CA ILE A 46 7.93 -5.10 -3.91
C ILE A 46 8.91 -6.21 -3.55
N SER A 47 10.14 -6.17 -4.07
CA SER A 47 11.15 -7.20 -3.75
C SER A 47 12.47 -6.59 -3.32
N ASP A 48 13.05 -7.15 -2.25
CA ASP A 48 14.49 -7.06 -1.96
C ASP A 48 15.12 -8.46 -2.10
N PHE A 49 16.37 -8.64 -1.65
CA PHE A 49 17.05 -9.94 -1.72
C PHE A 49 16.38 -11.05 -0.89
N ILE A 50 15.44 -10.73 0.00
CA ILE A 50 14.96 -11.68 1.01
C ILE A 50 13.45 -11.68 1.21
N THR A 51 12.74 -10.74 0.60
CA THR A 51 11.32 -10.52 0.79
C THR A 51 10.70 -10.11 -0.52
N SER A 52 9.54 -10.68 -0.82
CA SER A 52 8.67 -10.16 -1.87
C SER A 52 7.26 -10.01 -1.33
N PHE A 53 6.64 -8.88 -1.61
CA PHE A 53 5.25 -8.59 -1.31
C PHE A 53 4.53 -8.27 -2.61
N SER A 54 3.34 -8.85 -2.80
CA SER A 54 2.55 -8.69 -4.02
C SER A 54 1.17 -8.16 -3.69
N ILE A 55 0.75 -7.07 -4.31
CA ILE A 55 -0.64 -6.59 -4.26
C ILE A 55 -1.28 -6.93 -5.61
N SER A 56 -2.50 -7.47 -5.58
CA SER A 56 -3.33 -7.60 -6.78
C SER A 56 -4.50 -6.62 -6.67
N VAL A 57 -4.60 -5.70 -7.62
CA VAL A 57 -5.75 -4.79 -7.74
C VAL A 57 -6.57 -5.21 -8.95
N LEU A 58 -7.88 -5.31 -8.76
CA LEU A 58 -8.84 -5.56 -9.83
C LEU A 58 -9.81 -4.39 -9.93
N LYS A 59 -10.21 -4.04 -11.15
CA LYS A 59 -11.30 -3.10 -11.41
C LYS A 59 -12.41 -3.80 -12.18
N ASP A 60 -13.67 -3.60 -11.81
CA ASP A 60 -14.79 -4.04 -12.65
C ASP A 60 -15.19 -2.98 -13.70
N GLU A 61 -16.15 -3.33 -14.56
CA GLU A 61 -16.67 -2.44 -15.61
C GLU A 61 -17.24 -1.13 -15.04
N ALA A 62 -17.71 -1.15 -13.79
CA ALA A 62 -18.27 0.01 -13.13
C ALA A 62 -17.24 0.87 -12.38
N GLY A 63 -15.97 0.48 -12.39
CA GLY A 63 -14.90 1.21 -11.71
C GLY A 63 -14.79 0.90 -10.22
N LEU A 64 -15.34 -0.24 -9.75
CA LEU A 64 -15.14 -0.69 -8.38
C LEU A 64 -13.80 -1.41 -8.24
N LEU A 65 -13.14 -1.18 -7.11
CA LEU A 65 -11.78 -1.68 -6.86
C LEU A 65 -11.75 -2.84 -5.88
N TYR A 66 -11.10 -3.94 -6.24
CA TYR A 66 -10.82 -5.05 -5.32
C TYR A 66 -9.32 -5.13 -5.10
N VAL A 67 -8.88 -4.75 -3.89
CA VAL A 67 -7.46 -4.79 -3.51
C VAL A 67 -7.18 -6.02 -2.66
N ASN A 68 -6.49 -6.97 -3.26
CA ASN A 68 -6.11 -8.22 -2.63
C ASN A 68 -4.66 -8.13 -2.12
N LEU A 69 -4.51 -8.33 -0.82
CA LEU A 69 -3.21 -8.44 -0.15
C LEU A 69 -2.87 -9.92 0.10
N PRO A 70 -1.58 -10.27 0.25
CA PRO A 70 -1.18 -11.64 0.59
C PRO A 70 -1.74 -12.01 1.97
N GLN A 71 -2.65 -12.96 2.00
CA GLN A 71 -3.34 -13.40 3.22
C GLN A 71 -2.44 -14.37 3.99
N SER A 72 -1.61 -13.86 4.91
CA SER A 72 -0.94 -14.71 5.91
C SER A 72 -1.44 -14.48 7.34
N THR A 73 -2.18 -13.39 7.58
CA THR A 73 -2.72 -13.02 8.90
C THR A 73 -4.05 -12.29 8.76
N LEU A 74 -4.92 -12.44 9.77
CA LEU A 74 -6.16 -11.66 9.86
C LEU A 74 -5.83 -10.20 10.23
N PRO A 75 -6.37 -9.22 9.51
CA PRO A 75 -6.14 -7.82 9.86
C PRO A 75 -6.90 -7.42 11.12
N PHE A 76 -6.40 -6.37 11.76
CA PHE A 76 -7.27 -5.50 12.56
C PHE A 76 -8.00 -4.54 11.61
N THR A 77 -9.33 -4.55 11.62
CA THR A 77 -10.15 -3.67 10.77
C THR A 77 -10.82 -2.58 11.58
N ARG A 78 -10.68 -1.33 11.15
CA ARG A 78 -11.39 -0.16 11.70
C ARG A 78 -12.24 0.50 10.63
N LYS A 79 -13.50 0.83 10.95
CA LYS A 79 -14.39 1.59 10.06
C LYS A 79 -14.63 2.99 10.59
N THR A 80 -14.60 3.98 9.72
CA THR A 80 -14.89 5.39 10.03
C THR A 80 -15.92 5.91 9.05
N SER A 81 -17.04 6.42 9.54
CA SER A 81 -18.09 7.03 8.71
C SER A 81 -17.85 8.52 8.53
N TYR A 82 -18.05 9.03 7.32
CA TYR A 82 -17.91 10.45 6.97
C TYR A 82 -19.26 11.07 6.54
N VAL A 83 -19.33 12.40 6.58
CA VAL A 83 -20.55 13.22 6.43
C VAL A 83 -21.25 13.05 5.06
N LEU A 84 -20.59 12.45 4.06
CA LEU A 84 -21.10 12.27 2.69
C LEU A 84 -21.51 10.83 2.37
N SER A 85 -21.95 10.04 3.36
CA SER A 85 -22.27 8.61 3.21
C SER A 85 -21.13 7.74 2.65
N SER A 86 -19.89 8.24 2.77
CA SER A 86 -18.69 7.47 2.52
C SER A 86 -18.18 6.84 3.81
N VAL A 87 -17.62 5.64 3.68
CA VAL A 87 -17.01 4.90 4.78
C VAL A 87 -15.55 4.66 4.41
N LEU A 88 -14.65 5.01 5.31
CA LEU A 88 -13.25 4.60 5.26
C LEU A 88 -13.09 3.33 6.07
N GLU A 89 -12.63 2.27 5.42
CA GLU A 89 -12.25 1.03 6.07
C GLU A 89 -10.73 0.92 6.06
N THR A 90 -10.13 0.82 7.25
CA THR A 90 -8.69 0.69 7.44
C THR A 90 -8.39 -0.71 7.96
N ASP A 91 -7.70 -1.52 7.16
CA ASP A 91 -7.17 -2.82 7.54
C ASP A 91 -5.68 -2.69 7.85
N VAL A 92 -5.27 -3.19 9.01
CA VAL A 92 -3.88 -3.17 9.47
C VAL A 92 -3.37 -4.60 9.63
N TYR A 93 -2.28 -4.91 8.94
CA TYR A 93 -1.57 -6.19 9.00
C TYR A 93 -0.16 -5.94 9.54
N LYS A 94 0.12 -6.38 10.77
CA LYS A 94 1.46 -6.37 11.35
C LYS A 94 2.05 -7.77 11.26
N TYR A 95 3.24 -7.88 10.67
CA TYR A 95 4.00 -9.12 10.63
C TYR A 95 5.36 -8.92 11.29
N GLU A 96 5.69 -9.80 12.23
CA GLU A 96 6.95 -9.76 12.96
C GLU A 96 7.70 -11.08 12.82
N SER A 97 9.01 -10.99 12.63
CA SER A 97 9.96 -12.08 12.73
C SER A 97 11.22 -11.60 13.45
N ALA A 98 12.13 -12.51 13.79
CA ALA A 98 13.31 -12.22 14.61
C ALA A 98 14.15 -11.01 14.13
N THR A 99 14.18 -10.76 12.82
CA THR A 99 14.97 -9.67 12.23
C THR A 99 14.14 -8.70 11.41
N ARG A 100 12.82 -8.90 11.28
CA ARG A 100 12.00 -8.12 10.36
C ARG A 100 10.66 -7.79 10.97
N THR A 101 10.26 -6.55 10.83
CA THR A 101 8.89 -6.15 11.10
C THR A 101 8.32 -5.48 9.86
N ARG A 102 7.07 -5.81 9.55
CA ARG A 102 6.33 -5.22 8.45
C ARG A 102 4.99 -4.74 8.95
N LEU A 103 4.57 -3.61 8.42
CA LEU A 103 3.23 -3.10 8.59
C LEU A 103 2.65 -2.84 7.20
N ILE A 104 1.56 -3.50 6.87
CA ILE A 104 0.75 -3.18 5.71
C ILE A 104 -0.52 -2.51 6.23
N VAL A 105 -0.84 -1.35 5.68
CA VAL A 105 -2.11 -0.68 5.91
C VAL A 105 -2.84 -0.60 4.58
N LYS A 106 -4.10 -1.01 4.56
CA LYS A 106 -5.01 -0.81 3.44
C LYS A 106 -6.15 0.08 3.88
N GLU A 107 -6.30 1.22 3.24
CA GLU A 107 -7.44 2.10 3.42
C GLU A 107 -8.33 2.04 2.18
N GLU A 108 -9.59 1.66 2.33
CA GLU A 108 -10.58 1.63 1.26
C GLU A 108 -11.65 2.69 1.52
N TRP A 109 -11.79 3.61 0.56
CA TRP A 109 -12.91 4.53 0.53
C TRP A 109 -14.08 3.87 -0.19
N LYS A 110 -15.17 3.68 0.55
CA LYS A 110 -16.39 3.05 0.09
C LYS A 110 -17.52 4.06 0.02
N LYS A 111 -18.37 3.96 -1.00
CA LYS A 111 -19.59 4.75 -1.14
C LYS A 111 -20.78 3.83 -1.42
N MET A 112 -21.96 4.27 -1.02
CA MET A 112 -23.19 3.53 -1.33
C MET A 112 -23.42 3.49 -2.84
N ARG A 113 -23.70 2.29 -3.35
CA ARG A 113 -24.16 2.08 -4.72
C ARG A 113 -25.26 1.04 -4.70
N GLY A 114 -26.50 1.47 -4.96
CA GLY A 114 -27.67 0.67 -4.62
C GLY A 114 -27.75 0.49 -3.11
N ASN A 115 -27.69 -0.76 -2.64
CA ASN A 115 -27.78 -1.12 -1.22
C ASN A 115 -26.46 -1.60 -0.60
N GLU A 116 -25.34 -1.46 -1.33
CA GLU A 116 -24.03 -1.98 -0.89
C GLU A 116 -22.95 -0.89 -0.87
N LEU A 117 -22.05 -0.98 0.11
CA LEU A 117 -20.87 -0.12 0.21
C LEU A 117 -19.76 -0.66 -0.68
N MET A 118 -19.44 0.07 -1.74
CA MET A 118 -18.49 -0.38 -2.74
C MET A 118 -17.22 0.50 -2.76
N PRO A 119 -16.02 -0.12 -2.76
CA PRO A 119 -14.74 0.59 -2.83
C PRO A 119 -14.54 1.26 -4.19
N PHE A 120 -14.15 2.53 -4.17
CA PHE A 120 -13.87 3.32 -5.39
C PHE A 120 -12.47 3.96 -5.38
N MET A 121 -11.84 4.03 -4.21
CA MET A 121 -10.43 4.42 -4.05
C MET A 121 -9.81 3.56 -2.97
N ALA A 122 -8.52 3.26 -3.12
CA ALA A 122 -7.76 2.55 -2.12
C ALA A 122 -6.38 3.16 -1.92
N THR A 123 -5.87 3.12 -0.70
CA THR A 123 -4.47 3.42 -0.39
C THR A 123 -3.85 2.19 0.25
N VAL A 124 -2.69 1.76 -0.24
CA VAL A 124 -1.90 0.69 0.37
C VAL A 124 -0.57 1.25 0.81
N ALA A 125 -0.33 1.27 2.11
CA ALA A 125 0.96 1.64 2.68
C ALA A 125 1.70 0.39 3.14
N PHE A 126 2.95 0.25 2.70
CA PHE A 126 3.84 -0.83 3.07
C PHE A 126 5.04 -0.24 3.81
N TYR A 127 5.22 -0.65 5.06
CA TYR A 127 6.38 -0.31 5.86
C TYR A 127 7.17 -1.55 6.18
N TYR A 128 8.50 -1.39 6.18
CA TYR A 128 9.43 -2.48 6.38
C TYR A 128 10.59 -2.04 7.27
N THR A 129 10.92 -2.89 8.23
CA THR A 129 12.17 -2.80 8.98
C THR A 129 12.99 -4.09 8.83
N TYR A 130 14.32 -3.93 8.79
CA TYR A 130 15.27 -5.03 8.90
C TYR A 130 16.26 -4.72 10.04
N GLY A 131 16.03 -5.36 11.18
CA GLY A 131 16.72 -5.09 12.44
C GLY A 131 16.63 -3.60 12.79
N THR A 132 17.77 -3.02 13.17
CA THR A 132 17.91 -1.59 13.41
C THR A 132 18.42 -0.81 12.20
N TYR A 133 18.76 -1.49 11.10
CA TYR A 133 19.61 -0.92 10.04
C TYR A 133 18.84 -0.28 8.88
N ILE A 134 17.62 -0.72 8.64
CA ILE A 134 16.83 -0.33 7.47
C ILE A 134 15.40 -0.10 7.90
N GLY A 135 14.90 1.12 7.67
CA GLY A 135 13.49 1.46 7.72
C GLY A 135 13.04 2.04 6.39
N LEU A 136 12.00 1.47 5.79
CA LEU A 136 11.46 1.91 4.50
C LEU A 136 9.94 2.01 4.53
N SER A 137 9.41 2.91 3.72
CA SER A 137 7.98 2.94 3.40
C SER A 137 7.73 3.16 1.92
N ILE A 138 6.68 2.54 1.40
CA ILE A 138 6.03 2.91 0.14
C ILE A 138 4.56 3.15 0.44
N VAL A 139 3.96 4.17 -0.18
CA VAL A 139 2.52 4.37 -0.19
C VAL A 139 2.04 4.35 -1.63
N ILE A 140 0.98 3.60 -1.89
CA ILE A 140 0.41 3.41 -3.21
C ILE A 140 -1.04 3.90 -3.16
N TYR A 141 -1.33 4.91 -3.95
CA TYR A 141 -2.67 5.44 -4.13
C TYR A 141 -3.26 4.83 -5.39
N ILE A 142 -4.43 4.23 -5.25
CA ILE A 142 -5.12 3.48 -6.30
C ILE A 142 -6.47 4.14 -6.51
N ARG A 143 -6.73 4.54 -7.76
CA ARG A 143 -8.02 5.11 -8.16
C ARG A 143 -8.38 4.65 -9.56
N VAL A 144 -9.64 4.86 -9.91
CA VAL A 144 -10.09 4.79 -11.31
C VAL A 144 -10.06 6.20 -11.87
N SER A 145 -9.40 6.40 -13.01
CA SER A 145 -9.37 7.68 -13.71
C SER A 145 -10.72 8.02 -14.34
N ASP A 146 -10.88 9.26 -14.79
CA ASP A 146 -12.10 9.70 -15.50
C ASP A 146 -12.33 8.90 -16.78
N ASP A 147 -11.25 8.44 -17.43
CA ASP A 147 -11.28 7.56 -18.61
C ASP A 147 -11.57 6.08 -18.26
N GLY A 148 -11.79 5.77 -16.98
CA GLY A 148 -12.17 4.44 -16.51
C GLY A 148 -11.01 3.44 -16.35
N TYR A 149 -9.76 3.89 -16.46
CA TYR A 149 -8.57 3.04 -16.29
C TYR A 149 -8.08 3.03 -14.83
N LEU A 150 -7.34 1.99 -14.44
CA LEU A 150 -6.60 2.02 -13.18
C LEU A 150 -5.47 3.05 -13.25
N ASP A 151 -5.54 4.03 -12.35
CA ASP A 151 -4.50 5.01 -12.13
C ASP A 151 -3.83 4.78 -10.78
N LEU A 152 -2.51 4.98 -10.77
CA LEU A 152 -1.65 4.68 -9.64
C LEU A 152 -0.69 5.83 -9.42
N ASP A 153 -0.64 6.29 -8.18
CA ASP A 153 0.43 7.14 -7.71
C ASP A 153 1.21 6.42 -6.63
N VAL A 154 2.53 6.52 -6.66
CA VAL A 154 3.43 5.81 -5.75
C VAL A 154 4.33 6.84 -5.09
N ASP A 155 4.21 6.94 -3.76
CA ASP A 155 5.10 7.75 -2.93
C ASP A 155 6.15 6.84 -2.27
N GLY A 156 7.42 7.12 -2.55
CA GLY A 156 8.57 6.42 -2.01
C GLY A 156 9.38 5.60 -3.03
N PRO A 157 10.28 4.71 -2.54
CA PRO A 157 10.53 4.40 -1.14
C PRO A 157 11.13 5.58 -0.40
N ILE A 158 10.63 5.79 0.82
CA ILE A 158 11.17 6.77 1.75
C ILE A 158 11.94 6.01 2.81
N GLN A 159 13.16 6.46 3.11
CA GLN A 159 13.96 5.93 4.20
C GLN A 159 13.55 6.56 5.53
N HIS A 160 13.52 5.75 6.58
CA HIS A 160 13.17 6.16 7.93
C HIS A 160 14.17 5.59 8.93
N PRO A 161 14.42 6.30 10.05
CA PRO A 161 14.96 5.66 11.24
C PRO A 161 14.06 4.49 11.66
N THR A 162 14.63 3.32 11.93
CA THR A 162 13.89 2.13 12.37
C THR A 162 13.11 2.39 13.65
N SER A 163 13.67 3.13 14.59
CA SER A 163 12.99 3.54 15.82
C SER A 163 11.70 4.35 15.56
N ALA A 164 11.71 5.22 14.55
CA ALA A 164 10.53 5.99 14.15
C ALA A 164 9.43 5.10 13.54
N LEU A 165 9.82 4.05 12.81
CA LEU A 165 8.87 3.07 12.28
C LEU A 165 8.32 2.16 13.37
N PHE A 166 9.14 1.67 14.31
CA PHE A 166 8.65 0.87 15.43
C PHE A 166 7.62 1.64 16.26
N TYR A 167 7.89 2.91 16.57
CA TYR A 167 6.92 3.79 17.21
C TYR A 167 5.61 3.88 16.41
N MET A 168 5.70 4.10 15.10
CA MET A 168 4.52 4.16 14.23
C MET A 168 3.76 2.84 14.22
N PHE A 169 4.45 1.70 14.20
CA PHE A 169 3.81 0.39 14.15
C PHE A 169 2.98 0.14 15.40
N ASP A 170 3.54 0.44 16.58
CA ASP A 170 2.83 0.27 17.84
C ASP A 170 1.62 1.20 17.92
N GLU A 171 1.75 2.46 17.51
CA GLU A 171 0.63 3.40 17.50
C GLU A 171 -0.49 3.00 16.52
N VAL A 172 -0.13 2.57 15.30
CA VAL A 172 -1.11 2.13 14.29
C VAL A 172 -1.80 0.85 14.73
N THR A 173 -1.06 -0.15 15.24
CA THR A 173 -1.64 -1.40 15.73
C THR A 173 -2.53 -1.18 16.96
N ARG A 174 -2.15 -0.28 17.86
CA ARG A 174 -2.92 0.04 19.07
C ARG A 174 -4.22 0.76 18.77
N THR A 175 -4.21 1.68 17.81
CA THR A 175 -5.36 2.58 17.55
C THR A 175 -6.21 2.16 16.35
N GLY A 176 -5.65 1.37 15.43
CA GLY A 176 -6.22 1.13 14.11
C GLY A 176 -6.29 2.36 13.22
N LEU A 177 -5.71 3.48 13.65
CA LEU A 177 -5.61 4.69 12.87
C LEU A 177 -4.28 4.68 12.13
N TRP A 178 -4.30 5.14 10.90
CA TRP A 178 -3.09 5.34 10.13
C TRP A 178 -3.06 6.74 9.53
N LYS A 179 -1.88 7.33 9.57
CA LYS A 179 -1.50 8.51 8.79
C LYS A 179 0.03 8.51 8.68
N PRO A 180 0.61 8.98 7.57
CA PRO A 180 2.07 9.05 7.44
C PRO A 180 2.76 9.81 8.58
N THR A 181 2.08 10.81 9.15
CA THR A 181 2.58 11.63 10.29
C THR A 181 2.57 10.92 11.64
N MET A 182 2.09 9.68 11.74
CA MET A 182 2.32 8.85 12.94
C MET A 182 3.76 8.39 13.05
N CYS A 183 4.51 8.36 11.93
CA CYS A 183 5.96 8.28 11.96
C CYS A 183 6.55 9.63 12.41
N PRO A 184 7.31 9.70 13.51
CA PRO A 184 7.93 10.94 13.99
C PRO A 184 8.86 11.59 12.95
N HIS A 185 9.55 10.77 12.15
CA HIS A 185 10.38 11.24 11.03
C HIS A 185 9.53 12.00 9.98
N CYS A 186 8.45 11.38 9.50
CA CYS A 186 7.55 12.02 8.55
C CYS A 186 6.88 13.29 9.12
N ALA A 187 6.51 13.27 10.40
CA ALA A 187 5.93 14.43 11.06
C ALA A 187 6.90 15.62 11.08
N ALA A 188 8.18 15.37 11.38
CA ALA A 188 9.22 16.40 11.37
C ALA A 188 9.44 16.95 9.95
N VAL A 189 9.55 16.09 8.94
CA VAL A 189 9.70 16.49 7.53
C VAL A 189 8.52 17.35 7.07
N LYS A 190 7.28 16.94 7.39
CA LYS A 190 6.08 17.73 7.06
C LYS A 190 6.12 19.12 7.71
N LYS A 191 6.48 19.20 8.99
CA LYS A 191 6.58 20.48 9.73
C LYS A 191 7.62 21.42 9.12
N GLN A 192 8.71 20.89 8.58
CA GLN A 192 9.73 21.69 7.90
C GLN A 192 9.25 22.24 6.55
N ARG A 193 8.46 21.46 5.79
CA ARG A 193 7.92 21.89 4.49
C ARG A 193 6.76 22.89 4.59
N SER A 194 6.11 22.98 5.75
CA SER A 194 5.01 23.93 6.00
C SER A 194 5.46 25.26 6.60
N LYS A 195 6.77 25.45 6.76
CA LYS A 195 7.39 26.73 7.12
C LYS A 195 7.97 27.38 5.88
#